data_AF-A0A9K3LTL1-F1
#
_entry.id   AF-A0A9K3LTL1-F1
#
_cell.length_a   1.000
_cell.length_b   1.000
_cell.length_c   1.000
_cell.angle_alpha   90.00
_cell.angle_beta   90.00
_cell.angle_gamma   90.00
#
_symmetry.space_group_name_H-M   'P 1'
#
loop_
_entity.id
_entity.type
_entity.pdbx_description
1 polymer ?
#
loop_
_entity_poly.entity_id
_entity_poly.type
_entity_poly.pdbx_seq_one_letter_code
_entity_poly.pdbx_strand_id
1 'polypeptide(L)'
;MIQQISLLVDSWTGISGSLGYLVIFVIVLITHQLLSVSRPHPITTNMSNNSTTAKEETKVAVDPPRNFTAKQLAYFDGTKDEKTGEDKPVYLSVNGTVFDVSDGRNFYGPDGPYEKFAGKECGVALAKMSFDEQHLGNLKGCSTELNFGERTELEGWIEKFTYYRNYPIKGKLVDDDDLSKLSTRILTADDLAQHTGESGQDIPEGYATAPIYIGAGNKVFDASFGGVEFYGSGGGYNKFAGRDISRALAKMSFDPEDLQNTNIDDLTDKQRKVLDDWIETFQTKKGYPIVGTLGKE
;
A
#
# COMPACT_ATOMS: atom_id res chain seq x y z
N MET A 1 21.81 39.95 -30.38
CA MET A 1 21.45 39.74 -28.96
C MET A 1 21.74 38.29 -28.52
N ILE A 2 21.22 37.26 -29.20
CA ILE A 2 21.57 35.83 -28.97
C ILE A 2 23.07 35.53 -29.13
N GLN A 3 23.77 36.14 -30.09
CA GLN A 3 25.22 35.99 -30.26
C GLN A 3 26.05 36.53 -29.08
N GLN A 4 25.57 37.51 -28.33
CA GLN A 4 26.33 38.08 -27.21
C GLN A 4 26.11 37.33 -25.89
N ILE A 5 24.94 36.70 -25.71
CA ILE A 5 24.70 35.78 -24.59
C ILE A 5 25.47 34.46 -24.79
N SER A 6 25.57 33.98 -26.05
CA SER A 6 26.45 32.89 -26.46
C SER A 6 27.88 33.14 -25.96
N LEU A 7 28.49 34.26 -26.36
CA LEU A 7 29.88 34.61 -26.02
C LEU A 7 30.13 34.83 -24.52
N LEU A 8 29.11 35.18 -23.74
CA LEU A 8 29.23 35.36 -22.28
C LEU A 8 29.14 34.01 -21.54
N VAL A 9 28.33 33.08 -22.02
CA VAL A 9 28.29 31.70 -21.51
C VAL A 9 29.52 30.91 -22.00
N ASP A 10 30.00 31.11 -23.24
CA ASP A 10 31.33 30.67 -23.71
C ASP A 10 32.45 31.13 -22.78
N SER A 11 32.34 32.37 -22.31
CA SER A 11 33.39 32.97 -21.50
C SER A 11 33.45 32.35 -20.10
N TRP A 12 32.36 31.78 -19.61
CA TRP A 12 32.23 31.37 -18.21
C TRP A 12 32.13 29.87 -18.01
N THR A 13 31.49 29.15 -18.94
CA THR A 13 31.54 27.68 -19.01
C THR A 13 32.68 27.20 -19.92
N GLY A 14 33.14 28.05 -20.84
CA GLY A 14 33.95 27.67 -22.01
C GLY A 14 33.09 27.44 -23.26
N ILE A 15 31.76 27.36 -23.14
CA ILE A 15 30.91 26.78 -24.18
C ILE A 15 29.60 27.53 -24.41
N SER A 16 29.33 27.87 -25.67
CA SER A 16 28.08 28.51 -26.08
C SER A 16 27.31 27.90 -27.23
N GLY A 17 26.02 28.25 -27.25
CA GLY A 17 25.01 27.62 -28.09
C GLY A 17 24.38 26.44 -27.35
N SER A 18 23.66 25.59 -28.09
CA SER A 18 23.34 24.21 -27.67
C SER A 18 24.56 23.45 -27.15
N LEU A 19 25.77 23.90 -27.49
CA LEU A 19 27.02 23.35 -27.00
C LEU A 19 27.18 23.52 -25.48
N GLY A 20 26.70 24.61 -24.86
CA GLY A 20 26.90 24.83 -23.41
C GLY A 20 26.31 23.71 -22.56
N TYR A 21 25.14 23.23 -23.00
CA TYR A 21 24.40 22.15 -22.36
C TYR A 21 25.01 20.77 -22.64
N LEU A 22 25.58 20.56 -23.83
CA LEU A 22 26.31 19.33 -24.12
C LEU A 22 27.50 19.16 -23.16
N VAL A 23 28.18 20.24 -22.80
CA VAL A 23 29.40 20.11 -22.00
C VAL A 23 29.14 19.92 -20.51
N ILE A 24 28.06 20.50 -19.96
CA ILE A 24 27.61 20.14 -18.60
C ILE A 24 27.16 18.66 -18.56
N PHE A 25 26.46 18.19 -19.60
CA PHE A 25 26.02 16.79 -19.68
C PHE A 25 27.20 15.81 -19.77
N VAL A 26 28.27 16.18 -20.50
CA VAL A 26 29.50 15.39 -20.59
C VAL A 26 30.30 15.41 -19.28
N ILE A 27 30.35 16.54 -18.55
CA ILE A 27 31.02 16.62 -17.24
C ILE A 27 30.32 15.72 -16.21
N VAL A 28 28.98 15.69 -16.22
CA VAL A 28 28.16 14.84 -15.33
C VAL A 28 28.32 13.34 -15.66
N LEU A 29 28.45 12.97 -16.93
CA LEU A 29 28.73 11.59 -17.33
C LEU A 29 30.14 11.13 -16.93
N ILE A 30 31.14 12.01 -17.03
CA ILE A 30 32.53 11.72 -16.67
C ILE A 30 32.71 11.59 -15.15
N THR A 31 32.05 12.43 -14.34
CA THR A 31 32.08 12.30 -12.87
C THR A 31 31.35 11.03 -12.41
N HIS A 32 30.27 10.64 -13.09
CA HIS A 32 29.57 9.39 -12.83
C HIS A 32 30.41 8.15 -13.23
N GLN A 33 31.18 8.21 -14.31
CA GLN A 33 32.12 7.12 -14.68
C GLN A 33 33.34 7.03 -13.75
N LEU A 34 33.92 8.15 -13.31
CA LEU A 34 35.09 8.17 -12.41
C LEU A 34 34.75 7.74 -10.96
N LEU A 35 33.52 7.95 -10.50
CA LEU A 35 33.05 7.39 -9.22
C LEU A 35 32.70 5.90 -9.29
N SER A 36 32.63 5.31 -10.50
CA SER A 36 32.35 3.88 -10.68
C SER A 36 33.59 2.97 -10.74
N VAL A 37 34.80 3.55 -10.68
CA VAL A 37 36.08 2.81 -10.72
C VAL A 37 36.88 3.03 -9.44
N SER A 38 36.43 2.40 -8.36
CA SER A 38 37.29 1.98 -7.24
C SER A 38 36.61 0.84 -6.51
N ARG A 39 36.69 -0.35 -7.10
CA ARG A 39 36.51 -1.61 -6.37
C ARG A 39 37.87 -2.31 -6.35
N PRO A 40 38.52 -2.51 -5.20
CA PRO A 40 39.67 -3.39 -5.14
C PRO A 40 39.21 -4.83 -5.44
N HIS A 41 39.94 -5.49 -6.34
CA HIS A 41 39.76 -6.92 -6.63
C HIS A 41 40.11 -7.76 -5.40
N PRO A 42 39.34 -8.80 -5.06
CA PRO A 42 39.81 -9.81 -4.12
C PRO A 42 40.87 -10.68 -4.79
N ILE A 43 42.07 -10.71 -4.20
CA ILE A 43 43.10 -11.71 -4.48
C ILE A 43 42.60 -13.03 -3.89
N THR A 44 42.43 -14.03 -4.75
CA THR A 44 42.17 -15.41 -4.35
C THR A 44 43.40 -15.94 -3.61
N THR A 45 43.28 -16.24 -2.32
CA THR A 45 44.20 -17.14 -1.62
C THR A 45 43.41 -18.00 -0.64
N ASN A 46 43.38 -19.30 -0.91
CA ASN A 46 42.94 -20.32 0.04
C ASN A 46 43.91 -20.35 1.22
N MET A 47 43.40 -20.27 2.46
CA MET A 47 43.70 -21.21 3.55
C MET A 47 43.03 -20.82 4.88
N SER A 48 42.37 -21.81 5.49
CA SER A 48 42.25 -22.12 6.93
C SER A 48 41.58 -21.12 7.90
N ASN A 49 40.45 -21.57 8.46
CA ASN A 49 39.95 -21.46 9.85
C ASN A 49 40.22 -20.16 10.65
N ASN A 50 39.16 -19.40 11.00
CA ASN A 50 38.61 -19.30 12.38
C ASN A 50 37.49 -18.22 12.45
N SER A 51 36.59 -18.37 13.42
CA SER A 51 35.41 -17.56 13.73
C SER A 51 35.64 -16.04 13.76
N THR A 52 34.71 -15.24 13.21
CA THR A 52 34.16 -14.01 13.84
C THR A 52 32.91 -13.54 13.07
N THR A 53 31.86 -13.32 13.84
CA THR A 53 30.51 -12.82 13.55
C THR A 53 30.43 -11.72 12.47
N ALA A 54 29.78 -12.02 11.34
CA ALA A 54 29.35 -11.03 10.36
C ALA A 54 27.84 -10.79 10.52
N LYS A 55 27.46 -9.52 10.73
CA LYS A 55 26.07 -9.06 10.78
C LYS A 55 25.38 -9.39 9.46
N GLU A 56 24.29 -10.13 9.58
CA GLU A 56 23.36 -10.44 8.51
C GLU A 56 22.65 -9.15 8.08
N GLU A 57 22.87 -8.71 6.85
CA GLU A 57 22.06 -7.66 6.22
C GLU A 57 20.66 -8.22 5.99
N THR A 58 19.73 -7.90 6.88
CA THR A 58 18.30 -8.17 6.72
C THR A 58 17.79 -7.49 5.45
N LYS A 59 17.46 -8.28 4.43
CA LYS A 59 16.58 -7.84 3.34
C LYS A 59 15.26 -7.39 3.96
N VAL A 60 15.02 -6.08 4.01
CA VAL A 60 13.72 -5.53 4.43
C VAL A 60 12.69 -6.02 3.42
N ALA A 61 11.79 -6.91 3.85
CA ALA A 61 10.65 -7.32 3.04
C ALA A 61 9.81 -6.09 2.74
N VAL A 62 9.69 -5.72 1.46
CA VAL A 62 8.86 -4.61 1.03
C VAL A 62 7.40 -4.99 1.28
N ASP A 63 6.71 -4.24 2.14
CA ASP A 63 5.27 -4.40 2.41
C ASP A 63 4.52 -4.34 1.06
N PRO A 64 3.82 -5.40 0.64
CA PRO A 64 3.13 -5.41 -0.64
C PRO A 64 2.03 -4.35 -0.67
N PRO A 65 1.79 -3.70 -1.83
CA PRO A 65 0.68 -2.78 -1.97
C PRO A 65 -0.67 -3.42 -1.59
N ARG A 66 -1.53 -2.66 -0.91
CA ARG A 66 -2.84 -3.15 -0.47
C ARG A 66 -3.93 -2.08 -0.56
N ASN A 67 -5.17 -2.52 -0.39
CA ASN A 67 -6.29 -1.60 -0.23
C ASN A 67 -6.39 -1.12 1.22
N PHE A 68 -6.99 0.05 1.43
CA PHE A 68 -7.22 0.63 2.74
C PHE A 68 -8.65 1.12 2.83
N THR A 69 -9.29 0.87 3.98
CA THR A 69 -10.46 1.63 4.42
C THR A 69 -10.01 2.90 5.12
N ALA A 70 -10.89 3.90 5.25
CA ALA A 70 -10.59 5.12 6.00
C ALA A 70 -10.18 4.80 7.46
N LYS A 71 -10.86 3.82 8.08
CA LYS A 71 -10.55 3.35 9.43
C LYS A 71 -9.16 2.72 9.55
N GLN A 72 -8.74 1.92 8.56
CA GLN A 72 -7.40 1.33 8.55
C GLN A 72 -6.32 2.37 8.33
N LEU A 73 -6.56 3.33 7.42
CA LEU A 73 -5.61 4.41 7.16
C LEU A 73 -5.39 5.28 8.41
N ALA A 74 -6.45 5.55 9.18
CA ALA A 74 -6.40 6.35 10.40
C ALA A 74 -5.45 5.79 11.49
N TYR A 75 -5.08 4.51 11.42
CA TYR A 75 -4.07 3.94 12.31
C TYR A 75 -2.68 4.56 12.11
N PHE A 76 -2.35 4.95 10.89
CA PHE A 76 -1.01 5.41 10.49
C PHE A 76 -0.90 6.94 10.65
N ASP A 77 -1.21 7.43 11.84
CA ASP A 77 -1.25 8.85 12.18
C ASP A 77 0.09 9.37 12.74
N GLY A 78 1.10 8.51 12.87
CA GLY A 78 2.39 8.89 13.44
C GLY A 78 2.47 8.88 14.97
N THR A 79 1.37 8.67 15.69
CA THR A 79 1.36 8.62 17.16
C THR A 79 2.03 7.36 17.70
N LYS A 80 2.21 7.27 19.02
CA LYS A 80 2.74 6.07 19.67
C LYS A 80 1.74 4.91 19.58
N ASP A 81 2.24 3.72 19.25
CA ASP A 81 1.51 2.47 19.36
C ASP A 81 1.36 2.11 20.84
N GLU A 82 0.12 1.92 21.30
CA GLU A 82 -0.17 1.63 22.71
C GLU A 82 0.39 0.27 23.18
N LYS A 83 0.60 -0.67 22.25
CA LYS A 83 1.06 -2.03 22.57
C LYS A 83 2.58 -2.12 22.58
N THR A 84 3.24 -1.48 21.62
CA THR A 84 4.70 -1.56 21.47
C THR A 84 5.43 -0.38 22.08
N GLY A 85 4.78 0.77 22.22
CA GLY A 85 5.40 2.03 22.65
C GLY A 85 6.27 2.68 21.56
N GLU A 86 6.25 2.16 20.33
CA GLU A 86 6.99 2.69 19.19
C GLU A 86 6.16 3.71 18.41
N ASP A 87 6.80 4.59 17.64
CA ASP A 87 6.06 5.51 16.76
C ASP A 87 5.44 4.73 15.61
N LYS A 88 4.12 4.85 15.43
CA LYS A 88 3.44 4.33 14.25
C LYS A 88 3.97 5.07 13.01
N PRO A 89 4.02 4.42 11.83
CA PRO A 89 4.28 5.11 10.56
C PRO A 89 3.28 6.25 10.31
N VAL A 90 3.64 7.21 9.45
CA VAL A 90 2.75 8.30 9.03
C VAL A 90 2.33 8.05 7.59
N TYR A 91 1.07 7.66 7.37
CA TYR A 91 0.51 7.54 6.02
C TYR A 91 -0.50 8.64 5.79
N LEU A 92 -0.69 9.02 4.53
CA LEU A 92 -1.81 9.84 4.11
C LEU A 92 -2.22 9.44 2.70
N SER A 93 -3.44 9.77 2.31
CA SER A 93 -3.95 9.50 0.98
C SER A 93 -4.16 10.80 0.20
N VAL A 94 -3.79 10.80 -1.09
CA VAL A 94 -4.03 11.90 -2.02
C VAL A 94 -4.71 11.32 -3.26
N ASN A 95 -5.96 11.71 -3.48
CA ASN A 95 -6.81 11.20 -4.56
C ASN A 95 -6.85 9.67 -4.58
N GLY A 96 -7.03 9.08 -3.40
CA GLY A 96 -7.10 7.63 -3.20
C GLY A 96 -5.76 6.91 -3.26
N THR A 97 -4.63 7.58 -3.54
CA THR A 97 -3.31 6.96 -3.50
C THR A 97 -2.69 7.12 -2.11
N VAL A 98 -2.39 6.01 -1.45
CA VAL A 98 -1.83 6.01 -0.09
C VAL A 98 -0.31 6.07 -0.16
N PHE A 99 0.26 7.11 0.46
CA PHE A 99 1.69 7.35 0.55
C PHE A 99 2.19 7.13 1.97
N ASP A 100 3.38 6.53 2.10
CA ASP A 100 4.16 6.53 3.33
C ASP A 100 4.99 7.81 3.41
N VAL A 101 4.56 8.71 4.28
CA VAL A 101 5.21 10.01 4.50
C VAL A 101 6.01 10.03 5.79
N SER A 102 6.42 8.86 6.30
CA SER A 102 7.19 8.73 7.54
C SER A 102 8.52 9.49 7.50
N ASP A 103 9.19 9.57 6.35
CA ASP A 103 10.40 10.40 6.17
C ASP A 103 10.12 11.91 6.33
N GLY A 104 8.85 12.31 6.12
CA GLY A 104 8.33 13.65 6.32
C GLY A 104 7.71 13.87 7.71
N ARG A 105 8.00 13.04 8.71
CA ARG A 105 7.37 13.09 10.05
C ARG A 105 7.42 14.46 10.72
N ASN A 106 8.46 15.27 10.52
CA ASN A 106 8.51 16.62 11.08
C ASN A 106 7.40 17.57 10.53
N PHE A 107 6.78 17.20 9.41
CA PHE A 107 5.68 17.94 8.80
C PHE A 107 4.33 17.31 9.13
N TYR A 108 4.21 15.99 8.94
CA TYR A 108 2.94 15.27 9.00
C TYR A 108 2.72 14.46 10.28
N GLY A 109 3.77 14.20 11.04
CA GLY A 109 3.65 13.50 12.31
C GLY A 109 3.13 14.41 13.42
N PRO A 110 2.98 13.87 14.65
CA PRO A 110 2.56 14.64 15.80
C PRO A 110 3.38 15.92 15.99
N ASP A 111 2.70 17.01 16.35
CA ASP A 111 3.28 18.36 16.53
C ASP A 111 3.78 19.03 15.24
N GLY A 112 3.60 18.38 14.09
CA GLY A 112 3.94 18.93 12.77
C GLY A 112 2.89 19.93 12.27
N PRO A 113 3.28 20.90 11.41
CA PRO A 113 2.35 21.89 10.85
C PRO A 113 1.21 21.27 10.02
N TYR A 114 1.37 20.03 9.53
CA TYR A 114 0.42 19.32 8.70
C TYR A 114 -0.07 18.02 9.35
N GLU A 115 0.03 17.90 10.69
CA GLU A 115 -0.36 16.71 11.45
C GLU A 115 -1.81 16.25 11.18
N LYS A 116 -2.71 17.20 10.87
CA LYS A 116 -4.13 16.92 10.61
C LYS A 116 -4.37 16.00 9.42
N PHE A 117 -3.39 15.89 8.52
CA PHE A 117 -3.42 15.05 7.32
C PHE A 117 -3.03 13.60 7.60
N ALA A 118 -2.36 13.33 8.72
CA ALA A 118 -1.93 11.99 9.10
C ALA A 118 -3.13 11.05 9.21
N GLY A 119 -3.03 9.89 8.58
CA GLY A 119 -4.06 8.86 8.57
C GLY A 119 -5.33 9.21 7.79
N LYS A 120 -5.31 10.21 6.90
CA LYS A 120 -6.52 10.68 6.19
C LYS A 120 -6.33 10.84 4.69
N GLU A 121 -7.45 10.84 3.97
CA GLU A 121 -7.51 11.39 2.60
C GLU A 121 -7.47 12.92 2.64
N CYS A 122 -6.58 13.49 1.84
CA CYS A 122 -6.22 14.90 1.89
C CYS A 122 -6.35 15.60 0.53
N GLY A 123 -6.79 14.90 -0.52
CA GLY A 123 -6.83 15.45 -1.88
C GLY A 123 -7.62 16.75 -1.99
N VAL A 124 -8.84 16.80 -1.45
CA VAL A 124 -9.68 18.03 -1.46
C VAL A 124 -8.99 19.16 -0.68
N ALA A 125 -8.47 18.87 0.51
CA ALA A 125 -7.78 19.85 1.34
C ALA A 125 -6.55 20.44 0.65
N LEU A 126 -5.72 19.60 0.01
CA LEU A 126 -4.54 20.02 -0.73
C LEU A 126 -4.89 20.83 -1.99
N ALA A 127 -5.90 20.38 -2.74
CA ALA A 127 -6.39 21.07 -3.93
C ALA A 127 -6.91 22.48 -3.63
N LYS A 128 -7.61 22.65 -2.51
CA LYS A 128 -8.18 23.92 -2.05
C LYS A 128 -7.24 24.71 -1.14
N MET A 129 -6.04 24.20 -0.85
CA MET A 129 -5.09 24.78 0.10
C MET A 129 -5.73 25.08 1.48
N SER A 130 -6.56 24.16 1.96
CA SER A 130 -7.37 24.31 3.17
C SER A 130 -6.96 23.33 4.26
N PHE A 131 -7.11 23.74 5.53
CA PHE A 131 -6.95 22.92 6.72
C PHE A 131 -8.29 22.60 7.42
N ASP A 132 -9.41 22.88 6.73
CA ASP A 132 -10.74 22.68 7.28
C ASP A 132 -11.06 21.19 7.35
N GLU A 133 -11.59 20.75 8.49
CA GLU A 133 -11.86 19.32 8.73
C GLU A 133 -12.86 18.72 7.73
N GLN A 134 -13.79 19.52 7.22
CA GLN A 134 -14.75 19.09 6.20
C GLN A 134 -14.11 18.65 4.88
N HIS A 135 -12.88 19.10 4.59
CA HIS A 135 -12.14 18.72 3.39
C HIS A 135 -11.24 17.48 3.61
N LEU A 136 -11.17 16.96 4.83
CA LEU A 136 -10.38 15.78 5.18
C LEU A 136 -11.24 14.52 5.19
N GLY A 137 -10.67 13.40 4.75
CA GLY A 137 -11.39 12.13 4.66
C GLY A 137 -12.40 12.06 3.52
N ASN A 138 -12.49 13.08 2.67
CA ASN A 138 -13.45 13.16 1.58
C ASN A 138 -12.84 12.70 0.25
N LEU A 139 -12.81 11.39 0.02
CA LEU A 139 -12.28 10.81 -1.21
C LEU A 139 -13.12 11.18 -2.43
N LYS A 140 -14.45 11.05 -2.35
CA LYS A 140 -15.36 11.41 -3.45
C LYS A 140 -15.24 12.87 -3.85
N GLY A 141 -15.02 13.77 -2.90
CA GLY A 141 -14.86 15.20 -3.16
C GLY A 141 -13.74 15.50 -4.17
N CYS A 142 -12.71 14.65 -4.27
CA CYS A 142 -11.64 14.80 -5.26
C CYS A 142 -12.17 14.77 -6.70
N SER A 143 -13.24 14.01 -6.96
CA SER A 143 -13.84 13.90 -8.29
C SER A 143 -15.13 14.72 -8.45
N THR A 144 -15.82 15.06 -7.36
CA THR A 144 -17.14 15.71 -7.40
C THR A 144 -17.14 17.20 -7.04
N GLU A 145 -16.21 17.67 -6.20
CA GLU A 145 -16.25 19.02 -5.63
C GLU A 145 -15.21 19.99 -6.22
N LEU A 146 -14.19 19.47 -6.90
CA LEU A 146 -13.08 20.28 -7.41
C LEU A 146 -13.38 20.89 -8.78
N ASN A 147 -13.11 22.19 -8.91
CA ASN A 147 -13.08 22.87 -10.19
C ASN A 147 -11.81 22.53 -11.00
N PHE A 148 -11.71 22.99 -12.25
CA PHE A 148 -10.58 22.67 -13.13
C PHE A 148 -9.21 23.10 -12.57
N GLY A 149 -9.12 24.30 -11.98
CA GLY A 149 -7.88 24.78 -11.38
C GLY A 149 -7.49 23.97 -10.15
N GLU A 150 -8.43 23.67 -9.28
CA GLU A 150 -8.21 22.84 -8.09
C GLU A 150 -7.79 21.40 -8.46
N ARG A 151 -8.34 20.83 -9.53
CA ARG A 151 -7.89 19.52 -10.06
C ARG A 151 -6.45 19.57 -10.54
N THR A 152 -6.06 20.66 -11.22
CA THR A 152 -4.67 20.85 -11.67
C THR A 152 -3.73 20.94 -10.46
N GLU A 153 -4.13 21.63 -9.39
CA GLU A 153 -3.35 21.68 -8.15
C GLU A 153 -3.25 20.30 -7.48
N LEU A 154 -4.35 19.53 -7.45
CA LEU A 154 -4.34 18.16 -6.94
C LEU A 154 -3.36 17.27 -7.70
N GLU A 155 -3.39 17.32 -9.03
CA GLU A 155 -2.45 16.59 -9.90
C GLU A 155 -1.00 17.00 -9.60
N GLY A 156 -0.73 18.30 -9.46
CA GLY A 156 0.58 18.81 -9.06
C GLY A 156 1.03 18.32 -7.68
N TRP A 157 0.12 18.14 -6.73
CA TRP A 157 0.44 17.54 -5.43
C TRP A 157 0.78 16.05 -5.55
N ILE A 158 0.02 15.28 -6.35
CA ILE A 158 0.32 13.87 -6.61
C ILE A 158 1.71 13.72 -7.23
N GLU A 159 2.07 14.57 -8.19
CA GLU A 159 3.41 14.60 -8.78
C GLU A 159 4.48 14.94 -7.74
N LYS A 160 4.26 15.96 -6.91
CA LYS A 160 5.17 16.33 -5.80
C LYS A 160 5.44 15.16 -4.86
N PHE A 161 4.40 14.44 -4.47
CA PHE A 161 4.54 13.28 -3.58
C PHE A 161 5.26 12.12 -4.25
N THR A 162 4.92 11.84 -5.51
CA THR A 162 5.43 10.69 -6.26
C THR A 162 6.85 10.89 -6.77
N TYR A 163 7.18 12.06 -7.31
CA TYR A 163 8.44 12.25 -8.05
C TYR A 163 9.42 13.20 -7.36
N TYR A 164 8.93 14.25 -6.70
CA TYR A 164 9.82 15.24 -6.06
C TYR A 164 10.24 14.80 -4.65
N ARG A 165 9.28 14.32 -3.86
CA ARG A 165 9.52 13.76 -2.52
C ARG A 165 9.80 12.26 -2.59
N ASN A 166 9.30 11.59 -3.63
CA ASN A 166 9.49 10.16 -3.86
C ASN A 166 9.04 9.31 -2.66
N TYR A 167 7.87 9.64 -2.11
CA TYR A 167 7.30 8.87 -1.01
C TYR A 167 6.84 7.49 -1.50
N PRO A 168 7.14 6.40 -0.76
CA PRO A 168 6.68 5.07 -1.13
C PRO A 168 5.15 4.99 -1.21
N ILE A 169 4.63 4.45 -2.31
CA ILE A 169 3.20 4.16 -2.45
C ILE A 169 2.90 2.83 -1.76
N LYS A 170 1.95 2.84 -0.81
CA LYS A 170 1.52 1.66 -0.06
C LYS A 170 0.24 1.03 -0.60
N GLY A 171 -0.45 1.73 -1.50
CA GLY A 171 -1.60 1.20 -2.22
C GLY A 171 -2.71 2.23 -2.41
N LYS A 172 -3.96 1.81 -2.22
CA LYS A 172 -5.14 2.62 -2.55
C LYS A 172 -6.14 2.67 -1.40
N LEU A 173 -6.71 3.84 -1.17
CA LEU A 173 -7.85 4.05 -0.29
C LEU A 173 -9.13 3.84 -1.09
N VAL A 174 -10.03 3.01 -0.57
CA VAL A 174 -11.35 2.75 -1.15
C VAL A 174 -12.41 3.43 -0.29
N ASP A 175 -13.38 4.06 -0.94
CA ASP A 175 -14.45 4.79 -0.28
C ASP A 175 -15.42 3.85 0.45
N ASP A 176 -15.80 4.21 1.67
CA ASP A 176 -16.64 3.37 2.53
C ASP A 176 -18.06 3.18 1.93
N ASP A 177 -18.59 4.15 1.18
CA ASP A 177 -19.89 3.99 0.53
C ASP A 177 -19.80 2.95 -0.59
N ASP A 178 -18.70 2.91 -1.33
CA ASP A 178 -18.52 1.94 -2.41
C ASP A 178 -18.38 0.53 -1.83
N LEU A 179 -17.70 0.37 -0.70
CA LEU A 179 -17.65 -0.88 0.06
C LEU A 179 -19.04 -1.29 0.59
N SER A 180 -19.82 -0.34 1.10
CA SER A 180 -21.17 -0.64 1.62
C SER A 180 -22.10 -1.22 0.56
N LYS A 181 -21.99 -0.75 -0.69
CA LYS A 181 -22.73 -1.29 -1.84
C LYS A 181 -22.34 -2.73 -2.17
N LEU A 182 -21.14 -3.16 -1.83
CA LEU A 182 -20.69 -4.54 -2.05
C LEU A 182 -21.36 -5.48 -1.03
N SER A 183 -21.49 -5.06 0.22
CA SER A 183 -21.95 -5.91 1.34
C SER A 183 -23.33 -6.56 1.15
N THR A 184 -24.17 -6.04 0.25
CA THR A 184 -25.52 -6.56 -0.04
C THR A 184 -25.54 -7.66 -1.10
N ARG A 185 -24.40 -7.94 -1.73
CA ARG A 185 -24.26 -8.99 -2.75
C ARG A 185 -24.39 -10.37 -2.14
N ILE A 186 -25.00 -11.28 -2.89
CA ILE A 186 -24.96 -12.71 -2.61
C ILE A 186 -23.90 -13.29 -3.53
N LEU A 187 -22.88 -13.93 -2.97
CA LEU A 187 -21.76 -14.48 -3.70
C LEU A 187 -21.79 -16.01 -3.61
N THR A 188 -21.62 -16.67 -4.74
CA THR A 188 -21.53 -18.13 -4.86
C THR A 188 -20.08 -18.60 -4.67
N ALA A 189 -19.88 -19.91 -4.48
CA ALA A 189 -18.54 -20.48 -4.42
C ALA A 189 -17.73 -20.19 -5.70
N ASP A 190 -18.38 -20.21 -6.86
CA ASP A 190 -17.77 -19.87 -8.15
C ASP A 190 -17.35 -18.40 -8.23
N ASP A 191 -18.14 -17.48 -7.68
CA ASP A 191 -17.78 -16.06 -7.60
C ASP A 191 -16.55 -15.85 -6.71
N LEU A 192 -16.47 -16.57 -5.58
CA LEU A 192 -15.32 -16.51 -4.69
C LEU A 192 -14.05 -17.01 -5.39
N ALA A 193 -14.13 -18.11 -6.11
CA ALA A 193 -13.00 -18.72 -6.80
C ALA A 193 -12.35 -17.81 -7.86
N GLN A 194 -13.06 -16.79 -8.35
CA GLN A 194 -12.54 -15.79 -9.28
C GLN A 194 -11.71 -14.68 -8.61
N HIS A 195 -11.73 -14.58 -7.27
CA HIS A 195 -11.13 -13.49 -6.52
C HIS A 195 -10.11 -14.03 -5.50
N THR A 196 -8.98 -14.50 -6.01
CA THR A 196 -7.92 -15.15 -5.22
C THR A 196 -6.73 -14.23 -4.92
N GLY A 197 -6.66 -13.05 -5.57
CA GLY A 197 -5.52 -12.14 -5.50
C GLY A 197 -4.30 -12.62 -6.27
N GLU A 198 -4.47 -13.54 -7.22
CA GLU A 198 -3.37 -14.03 -8.04
C GLU A 198 -2.89 -12.96 -9.04
N SER A 199 -1.60 -12.99 -9.34
CA SER A 199 -0.99 -12.06 -10.30
C SER A 199 -1.60 -12.26 -11.69
N GLY A 200 -2.18 -11.19 -12.24
CA GLY A 200 -2.82 -11.21 -13.56
C GLY A 200 -4.35 -11.24 -13.54
N GLN A 201 -4.98 -11.31 -12.36
CA GLN A 201 -6.41 -11.02 -12.22
C GLN A 201 -6.71 -9.54 -12.42
N ASP A 202 -7.91 -9.25 -12.93
CA ASP A 202 -8.37 -7.87 -13.13
C ASP A 202 -8.45 -7.14 -11.79
N ILE A 203 -7.85 -5.94 -11.74
CA ILE A 203 -7.88 -5.07 -10.58
C ILE A 203 -9.04 -4.09 -10.78
N PRO A 204 -10.07 -4.11 -9.90
CA PRO A 204 -11.16 -3.15 -9.97
C PRO A 204 -10.66 -1.70 -9.93
N GLU A 205 -11.39 -0.78 -10.55
CA GLU A 205 -11.07 0.64 -10.48
C GLU A 205 -11.03 1.09 -9.01
N GLY A 206 -9.97 1.83 -8.65
CA GLY A 206 -9.73 2.28 -7.28
C GLY A 206 -9.00 1.29 -6.39
N TYR A 207 -8.75 0.05 -6.83
CA TYR A 207 -7.99 -0.94 -6.05
C TYR A 207 -6.49 -0.88 -6.40
N ALA A 208 -5.64 -1.21 -5.42
CA ALA A 208 -4.20 -1.38 -5.60
C ALA A 208 -3.81 -2.80 -6.01
N THR A 209 -4.63 -3.78 -5.64
CA THR A 209 -4.39 -5.21 -5.86
C THR A 209 -5.71 -5.91 -6.16
N ALA A 210 -5.62 -7.05 -6.84
CA ALA A 210 -6.78 -7.89 -7.10
C ALA A 210 -7.47 -8.28 -5.76
N PRO A 211 -8.82 -8.33 -5.72
CA PRO A 211 -9.55 -8.69 -4.52
C PRO A 211 -9.22 -10.11 -4.06
N ILE A 212 -9.22 -10.32 -2.74
CA ILE A 212 -8.99 -11.65 -2.14
C ILE A 212 -10.21 -11.98 -1.29
N TYR A 213 -11.14 -12.73 -1.86
CA TYR A 213 -12.37 -13.07 -1.15
C TYR A 213 -12.19 -14.31 -0.28
N ILE A 214 -12.68 -14.20 0.96
CA ILE A 214 -12.65 -15.29 1.93
C ILE A 214 -14.03 -15.39 2.55
N GLY A 215 -14.67 -16.56 2.36
CA GLY A 215 -15.93 -16.89 3.00
C GLY A 215 -15.71 -17.40 4.42
N ALA A 216 -16.42 -16.85 5.40
CA ALA A 216 -16.45 -17.36 6.76
C ALA A 216 -17.85 -17.16 7.39
N GLY A 217 -18.46 -18.26 7.83
CA GLY A 217 -19.83 -18.32 8.28
C GLY A 217 -20.80 -18.04 7.13
N ASN A 218 -21.52 -16.92 7.21
CA ASN A 218 -22.41 -16.45 6.16
C ASN A 218 -21.90 -15.17 5.47
N LYS A 219 -20.65 -14.76 5.74
CA LYS A 219 -20.08 -13.49 5.28
C LYS A 219 -18.92 -13.76 4.33
N VAL A 220 -18.73 -12.84 3.38
CA VAL A 220 -17.56 -12.80 2.51
C VAL A 220 -16.74 -11.57 2.84
N PHE A 221 -15.48 -11.78 3.16
CA PHE A 221 -14.51 -10.74 3.50
C PHE A 221 -13.57 -10.50 2.34
N ASP A 222 -13.18 -9.24 2.12
CA ASP A 222 -12.11 -8.90 1.20
C ASP A 222 -10.79 -8.68 1.95
N ALA A 223 -9.94 -9.68 1.91
CA ALA A 223 -8.63 -9.67 2.54
C ALA A 223 -7.58 -8.89 1.75
N SER A 224 -7.90 -8.29 0.60
CA SER A 224 -6.98 -7.38 -0.10
C SER A 224 -6.67 -6.10 0.69
N PHE A 225 -7.45 -5.82 1.75
CA PHE A 225 -7.32 -4.63 2.61
C PHE A 225 -6.26 -4.73 3.72
N GLY A 226 -5.47 -5.80 3.76
CA GLY A 226 -4.49 -6.04 4.82
C GLY A 226 -4.14 -7.50 5.05
N GLY A 227 -4.57 -8.38 4.16
CA GLY A 227 -4.29 -9.81 4.17
C GLY A 227 -3.45 -10.27 2.98
N VAL A 228 -2.97 -9.36 2.12
CA VAL A 228 -2.18 -9.71 0.93
C VAL A 228 -0.95 -10.54 1.27
N GLU A 229 -0.26 -10.22 2.37
CA GLU A 229 0.89 -11.00 2.87
C GLU A 229 0.55 -12.43 3.31
N PHE A 230 -0.69 -12.67 3.73
CA PHE A 230 -1.15 -13.96 4.26
C PHE A 230 -1.82 -14.82 3.19
N TYR A 231 -2.71 -14.20 2.41
CA TYR A 231 -3.61 -14.88 1.47
C TYR A 231 -3.23 -14.63 0.01
N GLY A 232 -2.44 -13.61 -0.30
CA GLY A 232 -1.94 -13.36 -1.65
C GLY A 232 -0.90 -14.41 -2.08
N SER A 233 -0.43 -14.29 -3.33
CA SER A 233 0.53 -15.24 -3.89
C SER A 233 1.81 -15.33 -3.05
N GLY A 234 2.17 -16.54 -2.62
CA GLY A 234 3.31 -16.80 -1.75
C GLY A 234 3.03 -16.68 -0.24
N GLY A 235 1.83 -16.25 0.15
CA GLY A 235 1.39 -16.22 1.54
C GLY A 235 1.10 -17.61 2.12
N GLY A 236 1.37 -17.81 3.41
CA GLY A 236 1.20 -19.11 4.08
C GLY A 236 -0.24 -19.62 4.14
N TYR A 237 -1.23 -18.72 3.98
CA TYR A 237 -2.66 -19.02 3.99
C TYR A 237 -3.30 -18.84 2.61
N ASN A 238 -2.51 -18.74 1.54
CA ASN A 238 -3.01 -18.53 0.18
C ASN A 238 -4.03 -19.60 -0.28
N LYS A 239 -3.96 -20.83 0.25
CA LYS A 239 -4.95 -21.90 -0.01
C LYS A 239 -6.39 -21.51 0.37
N PHE A 240 -6.57 -20.51 1.21
CA PHE A 240 -7.87 -20.03 1.68
C PHE A 240 -8.49 -18.97 0.75
N ALA A 241 -7.68 -18.37 -0.12
CA ALA A 241 -8.15 -17.34 -1.05
C ALA A 241 -9.18 -17.93 -2.02
N GLY A 242 -10.28 -17.21 -2.21
CA GLY A 242 -11.38 -17.58 -3.10
C GLY A 242 -12.20 -18.78 -2.63
N ARG A 243 -12.27 -19.05 -1.32
CA ARG A 243 -13.01 -20.20 -0.77
C ARG A 243 -13.86 -19.83 0.43
N ASP A 244 -14.87 -20.64 0.68
CA ASP A 244 -15.50 -20.72 2.01
C ASP A 244 -14.61 -21.59 2.91
N ILE A 245 -14.00 -20.94 3.90
CA ILE A 245 -13.08 -21.57 4.86
C ILE A 245 -13.73 -21.77 6.24
N SER A 246 -15.05 -21.69 6.34
CA SER A 246 -15.78 -21.84 7.60
C SER A 246 -15.40 -23.11 8.35
N ARG A 247 -15.40 -24.25 7.65
CA ARG A 247 -15.05 -25.55 8.23
C ARG A 247 -13.57 -25.64 8.59
N ALA A 248 -12.69 -25.20 7.69
CA ALA A 248 -11.25 -25.20 7.90
C ALA A 248 -10.85 -24.36 9.13
N LEU A 249 -11.46 -23.18 9.32
CA LEU A 249 -11.26 -22.34 10.51
C LEU A 249 -11.80 -23.00 11.78
N ALA A 250 -13.01 -23.56 11.72
CA ALA A 250 -13.64 -24.22 12.86
C ALA A 250 -12.81 -25.40 13.39
N LYS A 251 -12.20 -26.15 12.47
CA LYS A 251 -11.33 -27.30 12.78
C LYS A 251 -9.85 -26.94 12.94
N MET A 252 -9.44 -25.72 12.62
CA MET A 252 -8.03 -25.30 12.55
C MET A 252 -7.21 -26.22 11.63
N SER A 253 -7.77 -26.55 10.47
CA SER A 253 -7.23 -27.54 9.53
C SER A 253 -6.84 -26.91 8.19
N PHE A 254 -5.76 -27.41 7.60
CA PHE A 254 -5.35 -27.12 6.23
C PHE A 254 -5.60 -28.31 5.28
N ASP A 255 -6.30 -29.32 5.77
CA ASP A 255 -6.56 -30.53 4.99
C ASP A 255 -7.49 -30.21 3.81
N PRO A 256 -7.20 -30.73 2.60
CA PRO A 256 -8.00 -30.46 1.41
C PRO A 256 -9.48 -30.81 1.58
N GLU A 257 -9.79 -31.85 2.36
CA GLU A 257 -11.16 -32.26 2.65
C GLU A 257 -11.94 -31.20 3.41
N ASP A 258 -11.31 -30.55 4.40
CA ASP A 258 -11.95 -29.48 5.18
C ASP A 258 -12.00 -28.14 4.42
N LEU A 259 -11.16 -27.97 3.39
CA LEU A 259 -11.14 -26.78 2.53
C LEU A 259 -12.12 -26.84 1.35
N GLN A 260 -12.52 -28.04 0.95
CA GLN A 260 -13.51 -28.25 -0.10
C GLN A 260 -14.93 -28.43 0.46
N ASN A 261 -15.03 -28.83 1.73
CA ASN A 261 -16.30 -29.09 2.37
C ASN A 261 -16.83 -27.83 3.09
N THR A 262 -17.90 -27.25 2.56
CA THR A 262 -18.60 -26.08 3.13
C THR A 262 -19.64 -26.45 4.19
N ASN A 263 -19.91 -27.75 4.40
CA ASN A 263 -20.86 -28.20 5.41
C ASN A 263 -20.29 -27.97 6.82
N ILE A 264 -21.08 -27.28 7.64
CA ILE A 264 -20.76 -26.94 9.03
C ILE A 264 -21.75 -27.57 10.04
N ASP A 265 -22.67 -28.42 9.59
CA ASP A 265 -23.73 -28.98 10.43
C ASP A 265 -23.21 -30.02 11.43
N ASP A 266 -22.14 -30.72 11.09
CA ASP A 266 -21.45 -31.71 11.92
C ASP A 266 -20.47 -31.09 12.94
N LEU A 267 -20.32 -29.76 12.96
CA LEU A 267 -19.43 -29.07 13.89
C LEU A 267 -19.96 -29.12 15.32
N THR A 268 -19.07 -29.45 16.25
CA THR A 268 -19.31 -29.34 17.70
C THR A 268 -19.46 -27.88 18.13
N ASP A 269 -20.10 -27.64 19.27
CA ASP A 269 -20.26 -26.29 19.84
C ASP A 269 -18.92 -25.57 20.03
N LYS A 270 -17.87 -26.32 20.41
CA LYS A 270 -16.52 -25.77 20.55
C LYS A 270 -15.95 -25.30 19.20
N GLN A 271 -16.14 -26.07 18.14
CA GLN A 271 -15.68 -25.71 16.80
C GLN A 271 -16.46 -24.53 16.22
N ARG A 272 -17.77 -24.45 16.46
CA ARG A 272 -18.59 -23.28 16.10
C ARG A 272 -18.09 -22.02 16.80
N LYS A 273 -17.77 -22.10 18.10
CA LYS A 273 -17.19 -20.97 18.83
C LYS A 273 -15.86 -20.50 18.24
N VAL A 274 -14.99 -21.43 17.84
CA VAL A 274 -13.71 -21.08 17.19
C VAL A 274 -13.97 -20.33 15.87
N LEU A 275 -14.94 -20.77 15.07
CA LEU A 275 -15.33 -20.07 13.85
C LEU A 275 -15.83 -18.65 14.15
N ASP A 276 -16.70 -18.49 15.15
CA ASP A 276 -17.23 -17.17 15.55
C ASP A 276 -16.10 -16.22 16.00
N ASP A 277 -15.15 -16.72 16.79
CA ASP A 277 -13.98 -15.94 17.25
C ASP A 277 -13.09 -15.49 16.06
N TRP A 278 -12.98 -16.32 15.01
CA TRP A 278 -12.28 -15.96 13.77
C TRP A 278 -13.03 -14.91 12.95
N ILE A 279 -14.35 -15.05 12.82
CA ILE A 279 -15.21 -14.08 12.14
C ILE A 279 -15.10 -12.72 12.84
N GLU A 280 -15.11 -12.68 14.16
CA GLU A 280 -14.90 -11.47 14.95
C GLU A 280 -13.48 -10.91 14.70
N THR A 281 -12.46 -11.77 14.65
CA THR A 281 -11.08 -11.35 14.38
C THR A 281 -10.93 -10.70 13.00
N PHE A 282 -11.55 -11.25 11.95
CA PHE A 282 -11.54 -10.65 10.61
C PHE A 282 -12.22 -9.29 10.57
N GLN A 283 -13.35 -9.15 11.25
CA GLN A 283 -14.11 -7.89 11.30
C GLN A 283 -13.43 -6.81 12.14
N THR A 284 -12.98 -7.17 13.34
CA THR A 284 -12.60 -6.18 14.37
C THR A 284 -11.10 -5.93 14.41
N LYS A 285 -10.30 -7.02 14.42
CA LYS A 285 -8.83 -6.93 14.58
C LYS A 285 -8.13 -6.70 13.26
N LYS A 286 -8.59 -7.36 12.19
CA LYS A 286 -8.03 -7.18 10.83
C LYS A 286 -8.75 -6.08 10.06
N GLY A 287 -10.04 -5.87 10.33
CA GLY A 287 -10.81 -4.81 9.69
C GLY A 287 -11.09 -5.08 8.21
N TYR A 288 -11.20 -6.35 7.81
CA TYR A 288 -11.52 -6.68 6.43
C TYR A 288 -12.98 -6.29 6.13
N PRO A 289 -13.23 -5.52 5.05
CA PRO A 289 -14.58 -5.15 4.68
C PRO A 289 -15.38 -6.37 4.24
N ILE A 290 -16.68 -6.35 4.56
CA ILE A 290 -17.62 -7.38 4.12
C ILE A 290 -18.14 -6.99 2.74
N VAL A 291 -17.93 -7.87 1.76
CA VAL A 291 -18.28 -7.64 0.35
C VAL A 291 -19.48 -8.46 -0.12
N GLY A 292 -20.14 -9.14 0.81
CA GLY A 292 -21.37 -9.89 0.54
C GLY A 292 -21.67 -10.95 1.59
N THR A 293 -22.72 -11.69 1.32
CA THR A 293 -23.07 -12.93 2.03
C THR A 293 -22.86 -14.14 1.12
N LEU A 294 -22.52 -15.27 1.74
CA LEU A 294 -22.42 -16.54 1.01
C LEU A 294 -23.83 -17.01 0.62
N GLY A 295 -24.04 -17.23 -0.68
CA GLY A 295 -25.21 -17.93 -1.18
C GLY A 295 -25.17 -19.38 -0.71
N LYS A 296 -26.24 -19.84 -0.06
CA LYS A 296 -26.40 -21.26 0.24
C LYS A 296 -26.91 -21.97 -1.01
N GLU A 297 -26.15 -22.95 -1.49
CA GLU A 297 -26.61 -23.92 -2.51
C GLU A 297 -27.63 -24.90 -1.93
#